data_AF-A0A5S4YJ15-F1
#
_entry.id   AF-A0A5S4YJ15-F1
#
_cell.length_a   1.000
_cell.length_b   1.000
_cell.length_c   1.000
_cell.angle_alpha   90.00
_cell.angle_beta   90.00
_cell.angle_gamma   90.00
#
_symmetry.space_group_name_H-M   'P 1'
#
loop_
_entity.id
_entity.type
_entity.pdbx_description
1 polymer ?
#
loop_
_entity_poly.entity_id
_entity_poly.type
_entity_poly.pdbx_seq_one_letter_code
_entity_poly.pdbx_strand_id
1 'polypeptide(L)' 'MKDGYDFSAAKRGKFFRNNATLVSPVHLEPDVLASLSELAAAQGVPLNALVNSLIREHVKRRS' A
#
# COMPACT_ATOMS: atom_id res chain seq x y z
N MET A 1 4.79 11.16 -30.04
CA MET A 1 4.19 12.42 -29.53
C MET A 1 4.15 13.38 -30.72
N LYS A 2 3.04 14.08 -30.99
CA LYS A 2 2.97 15.05 -32.10
C LYS A 2 3.59 16.39 -31.67
N ASP A 3 4.38 17.00 -32.54
CA ASP A 3 4.94 18.34 -32.35
C ASP A 3 3.80 19.37 -32.38
N GLY A 4 3.61 20.10 -31.27
CA GLY A 4 2.68 21.24 -31.23
C GLY A 4 1.69 21.32 -30.08
N TYR A 5 1.86 20.55 -28.99
CA TYR A 5 1.09 20.83 -27.77
C TYR A 5 1.80 21.88 -26.91
N ASP A 6 1.20 23.06 -26.82
CA ASP A 6 1.65 24.11 -25.90
C ASP A 6 1.07 23.85 -24.50
N PHE A 7 1.93 23.44 -23.57
CA PHE A 7 1.59 23.19 -22.16
C PHE A 7 1.88 24.41 -21.25
N SER A 8 2.17 25.59 -21.81
CA SER A 8 2.54 26.80 -21.05
C SER A 8 1.50 27.22 -20.01
N ALA A 9 0.21 26.94 -20.23
CA ALA A 9 -0.90 27.22 -19.31
C ALA A 9 -1.40 25.99 -18.53
N ALA A 10 -0.74 24.83 -18.67
CA ALA A 10 -1.17 23.60 -18.01
C ALA A 10 -0.98 23.72 -16.49
N LYS A 11 -2.09 23.60 -15.74
CA LYS A 11 -2.07 23.55 -14.27
C LYS A 11 -1.91 22.11 -13.81
N ARG A 12 -1.20 21.91 -12.70
CA ARG A 12 -1.00 20.62 -12.05
C ARG A 12 -2.35 19.90 -11.91
N GLY A 13 -2.43 18.66 -12.41
CA GLY A 13 -3.70 17.99 -12.72
C GLY A 13 -4.67 17.84 -11.54
N LYS A 14 -5.97 17.66 -11.84
CA LYS A 14 -7.08 17.56 -10.87
C LYS A 14 -6.89 16.52 -9.75
N PHE A 15 -6.03 15.52 -9.96
CA PHE A 15 -5.73 14.46 -9.01
C PHE A 15 -4.45 14.70 -8.20
N PHE A 16 -3.72 15.77 -8.49
CA PHE A 16 -2.53 16.10 -7.73
C PHE A 16 -2.94 16.61 -6.33
N ARG A 17 -2.38 16.00 -5.30
CA ARG A 17 -2.53 16.47 -3.92
C ARG A 17 -1.14 16.69 -3.33
N ASN A 18 -0.89 17.89 -2.82
CA ASN A 18 0.37 18.19 -2.15
C ASN A 18 0.42 17.39 -0.85
N ASN A 19 1.53 16.71 -0.57
CA ASN A 19 1.70 15.83 0.60
C ASN A 19 0.72 14.66 0.66
N ALA A 20 0.34 14.08 -0.50
CA ALA A 20 -0.48 12.89 -0.51
C ALA A 20 0.25 11.72 0.16
N THR A 21 -0.35 11.13 1.19
CA THR A 21 0.07 9.82 1.69
C THR A 21 -0.50 8.75 0.77
N LEU A 22 0.35 8.17 -0.07
CA LEU A 22 -0.02 7.03 -0.89
C LEU A 22 0.02 5.76 -0.04
N VAL A 23 -1.15 5.21 0.26
CA VAL A 23 -1.26 3.87 0.84
C VAL A 23 -1.18 2.88 -0.31
N SER A 24 -0.01 2.26 -0.48
CA SER A 24 0.15 1.19 -1.48
C SER A 24 -0.64 -0.03 -1.03
N PRO A 25 -1.49 -0.64 -1.89
CA PRO A 25 -2.02 -1.94 -1.60
C PRO A 25 -0.88 -2.95 -1.49
N VAL A 26 -0.99 -3.87 -0.54
CA VAL A 26 -0.11 -5.03 -0.43
C VAL A 26 -0.92 -6.24 -0.86
N HIS A 27 -0.50 -6.85 -1.96
CA HIS A 27 -1.11 -8.08 -2.45
C HIS A 27 -0.39 -9.28 -1.84
N LEU A 28 -1.16 -10.18 -1.24
CA LEU A 28 -0.66 -11.44 -0.71
C LEU A 28 -1.03 -12.55 -1.71
N GLU A 29 -0.13 -13.51 -1.86
CA GLU A 29 -0.45 -14.74 -2.59
C GLU A 29 -1.62 -15.47 -1.89
N PRO A 30 -2.49 -16.18 -2.64
CA PRO A 30 -3.72 -16.75 -2.09
C PRO A 30 -3.50 -17.71 -0.90
N ASP A 31 -2.44 -18.51 -0.94
CA ASP A 31 -2.04 -19.45 0.12
C ASP A 31 -1.57 -18.72 1.40
N VAL A 32 -0.80 -17.65 1.23
CA VAL A 32 -0.35 -16.78 2.33
C VAL A 32 -1.55 -16.07 2.95
N LEU A 33 -2.47 -15.56 2.13
CA LEU A 33 -3.69 -14.90 2.60
C LEU A 33 -4.55 -15.85 3.43
N ALA A 34 -4.77 -17.07 2.96
CA ALA A 34 -5.55 -18.08 3.67
C ALA A 34 -4.94 -18.38 5.04
N SER A 35 -3.63 -18.68 5.06
CA SER A 35 -2.90 -19.01 6.29
C SER A 35 -2.93 -17.87 7.32
N LEU A 36 -2.70 -16.62 6.89
CA LEU A 36 -2.73 -15.47 7.79
C LEU A 36 -4.14 -15.12 8.25
N SER A 37 -5.16 -15.40 7.44
CA SER A 37 -6.56 -15.18 7.82
C SER A 37 -7.01 -16.15 8.91
N GLU A 38 -6.63 -17.42 8.80
CA GLU A 38 -6.87 -18.42 9.85
C GLU A 38 -6.14 -18.05 11.15
N LEU A 39 -4.88 -17.64 11.05
CA LEU A 39 -4.09 -17.20 12.20
C LEU A 39 -4.70 -15.97 12.87
N ALA A 40 -5.14 -14.98 12.10
CA ALA A 40 -5.79 -13.77 12.61
C ALA A 40 -7.12 -14.10 13.31
N ALA A 41 -7.92 -14.99 12.72
CA ALA A 41 -9.17 -15.46 13.31
C ALA A 41 -8.93 -16.21 14.62
N ALA A 42 -7.94 -17.10 14.67
CA ALA A 42 -7.56 -17.83 15.88
C ALA A 42 -7.07 -16.90 17.01
N GLN A 43 -6.41 -15.80 16.65
CA GLN A 43 -5.95 -14.76 17.59
C GLN A 43 -7.02 -13.72 17.94
N GLY A 44 -8.18 -13.73 17.26
CA GLY A 44 -9.23 -12.73 17.46
C GLY A 44 -8.83 -11.31 17.02
N VAL A 45 -7.88 -11.17 16.10
CA VAL A 45 -7.39 -9.88 15.62
C VAL A 45 -7.72 -9.67 14.14
N PRO A 46 -7.86 -8.41 13.67
CA PRO A 46 -8.02 -8.15 12.25
C PRO A 46 -6.78 -8.58 11.45
N LEU A 47 -6.98 -9.20 10.28
CA LEU A 47 -5.89 -9.61 9.37
C LEU A 47 -4.90 -8.47 9.09
N ASN A 48 -5.42 -7.27 8.82
CA ASN A 48 -4.57 -6.11 8.54
C ASN A 48 -3.67 -5.74 9.73
N ALA A 49 -4.15 -5.89 10.97
CA ALA A 49 -3.34 -5.64 12.17
C ALA A 49 -2.23 -6.69 12.30
N LEU A 50 -2.54 -7.97 12.08
CA LEU A 50 -1.57 -9.06 12.09
C LEU A 50 -0.47 -8.84 11.04
N VAL A 51 -0.86 -8.62 9.77
CA VAL A 51 0.07 -8.40 8.65
C VAL A 51 0.99 -7.20 8.93
N ASN A 52 0.44 -6.08 9.41
CA ASN A 52 1.25 -4.91 9.74
C ASN A 52 2.23 -5.19 10.88
N SER A 53 1.84 -5.97 11.90
CA SER A 53 2.74 -6.33 13.00
C SER A 53 3.93 -7.13 12.48
N LEU A 54 3.67 -8.16 11.68
CA LEU A 54 4.70 -9.02 11.10
C LEU A 54 5.70 -8.23 10.24
N ILE A 55 5.19 -7.35 9.36
CA ILE A 55 6.05 -6.50 8.52
C ILE A 55 6.88 -5.54 9.38
N ARG A 56 6.28 -4.91 10.41
CA ARG A 56 7.00 -3.98 11.30
C ARG A 56 8.12 -4.68 12.05
N GLU A 57 7.89 -5.88 12.59
CA GLU A 57 8.93 -6.64 13.27
C GLU A 57 10.09 -7.00 12.34
N HIS A 58 9.78 -7.36 11.10
CA HIS A 58 10.79 -7.67 10.09
C HIS A 58 11.61 -6.45 9.69
N VAL A 59 10.97 -5.29 9.55
CA VAL A 59 11.66 -4.02 9.25
C VAL A 59 12.53 -3.58 10.44
N LYS A 60 12.02 -3.65 11.68
CA LYS A 60 12.78 -3.28 12.88
C LYS A 60 14.04 -4.12 13.10
N ARG A 61 14.00 -5.42 12.79
CA ARG A 61 15.17 -6.30 12.91
C ARG A 61 16.33 -5.94 11.95
N ARG A 62 16.08 -5.09 10.96
CA ARG A 62 17.08 -4.67 9.96
C ARG A 62 17.63 -3.25 10.19
N SER A 63 17.13 -2.51 11.18
CA SER A 63 17.66 -1.19 11.56
C SER A 63 18.57 -1.31 12.78
#